data_AF-A0A2D7VXD8-F1
#
_entry.id   AF-A0A2D7VXD8-F1
#
_cell.length_a   1.000
_cell.length_b   1.000
_cell.length_c   1.000
_cell.angle_alpha   90.00
_cell.angle_beta   90.00
_cell.angle_gamma   90.00
#
_symmetry.space_group_name_H-M   'P 1'
#
loop_
_entity.id
_entity.type
_entity.pdbx_description
1 polymer ?
#
loop_
_entity_poly.entity_id
_entity_poly.type
_entity_poly.pdbx_seq_one_letter_code
_entity_poly.pdbx_strand_id
1 'polypeptide(L)'
;MASTNINMLHRTSNNSNSDECYTPNEAIKPLLKELKRNKVYYDCTSNTSSNIVDFMNDNGFVCKSSNGRDFLTDRVPKDIDIIITNPPYSKKDKFIERCYEIGKPFALLLPVSSIQGQKRGAMFNEKGIELLVLNKRIDFTGKGSPHFGVAWFCRGILDNKLMFKD
;
A
#
# COMPACT_ATOMS: atom_id res chain seq x y z
N MET A 1 8.02 6.51 -19.01
CA MET A 1 8.47 5.39 -18.16
C MET A 1 7.45 5.01 -17.08
N ALA A 2 6.91 5.93 -16.27
CA ALA A 2 5.82 5.61 -15.33
C ALA A 2 4.54 5.10 -16.02
N SER A 3 4.20 5.69 -17.17
CA SER A 3 3.12 5.27 -18.07
C SER A 3 3.36 3.88 -18.68
N THR A 4 4.62 3.51 -18.94
CA THR A 4 4.98 2.19 -19.47
C THR A 4 4.74 1.08 -18.46
N ASN A 5 5.01 1.34 -17.17
CA ASN A 5 4.78 0.36 -16.10
C ASN A 5 3.29 0.16 -15.80
N ILE A 6 2.49 1.23 -15.83
CA ILE A 6 1.01 1.15 -15.70
C ILE A 6 0.41 0.45 -16.92
N ASN A 7 0.89 0.78 -18.13
CA ASN A 7 0.43 0.12 -19.35
C ASN A 7 0.87 -1.35 -19.44
N MET A 8 1.98 -1.76 -18.82
CA MET A 8 2.36 -3.17 -18.75
C MET A 8 1.47 -3.98 -17.81
N LEU A 9 1.08 -3.41 -16.66
CA LEU A 9 0.06 -4.03 -15.80
C LEU A 9 -1.29 -4.19 -16.54
N HIS A 10 -1.65 -3.23 -17.40
CA HIS A 10 -2.83 -3.35 -18.27
C HIS A 10 -2.66 -4.29 -19.48
N ARG A 11 -1.44 -4.55 -19.96
CA ARG A 11 -1.16 -5.32 -21.20
C ARG A 11 -0.91 -6.81 -20.97
N THR A 12 -0.81 -7.28 -19.74
CA THR A 12 -0.62 -8.69 -19.40
C THR A 12 -1.90 -9.52 -19.37
N SER A 13 -3.04 -8.96 -19.77
CA SER A 13 -4.31 -9.66 -19.74
C SER A 13 -5.12 -9.52 -21.05
N ASN A 14 -5.15 -10.60 -21.84
CA ASN A 14 -6.24 -10.87 -22.79
C ASN A 14 -7.52 -11.33 -22.05
N ASN A 15 -7.65 -11.01 -20.75
CA ASN A 15 -8.80 -11.31 -19.90
C ASN A 15 -9.03 -10.12 -18.97
N SER A 16 -10.12 -9.41 -19.18
CA SER A 16 -10.52 -8.20 -18.45
C SER A 16 -10.84 -8.38 -16.96
N ASN A 17 -10.33 -9.43 -16.29
CA ASN A 17 -10.79 -9.89 -14.97
C ASN A 17 -9.71 -10.27 -13.94
N SER A 18 -8.43 -9.97 -14.15
CA SER A 18 -7.41 -10.14 -13.11
C SER A 18 -6.28 -9.13 -13.28
N ASP A 19 -6.04 -8.27 -12.30
CA ASP A 19 -4.75 -7.59 -11.99
C ASP A 19 -4.84 -6.13 -11.51
N GLU A 20 -5.73 -5.81 -10.56
CA GLU A 20 -5.54 -4.60 -9.77
C GLU A 20 -5.73 -4.95 -8.28
N CYS A 21 -4.67 -4.86 -7.47
CA CYS A 21 -4.68 -4.86 -5.99
C CYS A 21 -4.50 -6.18 -5.20
N TYR A 22 -4.25 -7.36 -5.79
CA TYR A 22 -3.75 -8.50 -4.99
C TYR A 22 -2.38 -8.18 -4.39
N THR A 23 -2.14 -8.57 -3.14
CA THR A 23 -0.88 -8.30 -2.43
C THR A 23 -0.33 -9.58 -1.83
N PRO A 24 0.76 -10.15 -2.38
CA PRO A 24 1.35 -11.39 -1.85
C PRO A 24 1.79 -11.27 -0.39
N ASN A 25 1.70 -12.36 0.38
CA ASN A 25 2.12 -12.42 1.78
C ASN A 25 3.58 -11.99 1.99
N GLU A 26 4.47 -12.29 1.04
CA GLU A 26 5.87 -11.85 1.05
C GLU A 26 6.04 -10.33 1.04
N ALA A 27 5.09 -9.58 0.49
CA ALA A 27 5.10 -8.12 0.55
C ALA A 27 4.65 -7.59 1.92
N ILE A 28 3.76 -8.31 2.59
CA ILE A 28 3.14 -7.87 3.85
C ILE A 28 4.02 -8.23 5.05
N LYS A 29 4.62 -9.43 5.04
CA LYS A 29 5.39 -10.02 6.15
C LYS A 29 6.51 -9.10 6.69
N PRO A 30 7.29 -8.37 5.87
CA PRO A 30 8.29 -7.45 6.37
C PRO A 30 7.71 -6.28 7.17
N LEU A 31 6.56 -5.75 6.74
CA LEU A 31 5.88 -4.65 7.41
C LEU A 31 5.35 -5.06 8.78
N LEU A 32 4.83 -6.29 8.93
CA LEU A 32 4.25 -6.78 10.19
C LEU A 32 5.21 -6.64 11.40
N LYS A 33 6.53 -6.69 11.17
CA LYS A 33 7.55 -6.53 12.22
C LYS A 33 7.60 -5.12 12.82
N GLU A 34 7.09 -4.14 12.10
CA GLU A 34 7.09 -2.72 12.48
C GLU A 34 5.71 -2.29 13.05
N LEU A 35 4.75 -3.22 13.10
CA LEU A 35 3.36 -2.95 13.47
C LEU A 35 3.09 -3.27 14.95
N LYS A 36 2.21 -2.49 15.58
CA LYS A 36 1.78 -2.66 16.98
C LYS A 36 0.52 -3.50 17.04
N ARG A 37 0.51 -4.51 17.94
CA ARG A 37 -0.60 -5.46 18.12
C ARG A 37 -1.88 -4.82 18.66
N ASN A 38 -1.76 -3.75 19.43
CA ASN A 38 -2.87 -3.08 20.10
C ASN A 38 -3.54 -1.98 19.25
N LYS A 39 -3.39 -2.06 17.92
CA LYS A 39 -3.92 -1.09 16.96
C LYS A 39 -4.92 -1.73 16.03
N VAL A 40 -5.90 -0.93 15.59
CA VAL A 40 -6.87 -1.33 14.57
C VAL A 40 -6.42 -0.83 13.20
N TYR A 41 -6.11 -1.76 12.32
CA TYR A 41 -5.71 -1.52 10.95
C TYR A 41 -6.91 -1.48 10.01
N TYR A 42 -6.76 -0.79 8.89
CA TYR A 42 -7.82 -0.63 7.89
C TYR A 42 -7.28 -0.77 6.48
N ASP A 43 -7.67 -1.84 5.79
CA ASP A 43 -7.45 -1.98 4.36
C ASP A 43 -8.62 -1.38 3.58
N CYS A 44 -8.35 -0.17 3.07
CA CYS A 44 -9.35 0.64 2.40
C CYS A 44 -9.59 0.24 0.94
N THR A 45 -8.84 -0.72 0.39
CA THR A 45 -9.12 -1.31 -0.93
C THR A 45 -9.45 -2.81 -0.85
N SER A 46 -9.84 -3.30 0.33
CA SER A 46 -10.07 -4.74 0.54
C SER A 46 -11.24 -5.32 -0.27
N ASN A 47 -12.08 -4.47 -0.87
CA ASN A 47 -13.14 -4.91 -1.80
C ASN A 47 -12.58 -5.59 -3.05
N THR A 48 -11.33 -5.26 -3.42
CA THR A 48 -10.68 -5.83 -4.61
C THR A 48 -9.83 -7.07 -4.26
N SER A 49 -9.23 -7.09 -3.07
CA SER A 49 -8.54 -8.25 -2.52
C SER A 49 -8.55 -8.20 -1.00
N SER A 50 -8.95 -9.28 -0.33
CA SER A 50 -8.93 -9.36 1.14
C SER A 50 -7.58 -9.78 1.72
N ASN A 51 -6.56 -10.08 0.90
CA ASN A 51 -5.38 -10.79 1.39
C ASN A 51 -4.58 -10.02 2.47
N ILE A 52 -4.55 -8.69 2.43
CA ILE A 52 -3.95 -7.89 3.52
C ILE A 52 -4.73 -8.10 4.82
N VAL A 53 -6.06 -8.02 4.76
CA VAL A 53 -6.95 -8.23 5.92
C VAL A 53 -6.74 -9.62 6.50
N ASP A 54 -6.85 -10.65 5.67
CA ASP A 54 -6.79 -12.06 6.07
C ASP A 54 -5.42 -12.38 6.67
N PHE A 55 -4.34 -12.07 5.95
CA PHE A 55 -2.98 -12.36 6.42
C PHE A 55 -2.62 -11.60 7.70
N MET A 56 -3.08 -10.35 7.87
CA MET A 56 -2.86 -9.61 9.12
C MET A 56 -3.60 -10.24 10.29
N ASN A 57 -4.87 -10.62 10.10
CA ASN A 57 -5.70 -11.25 11.13
C ASN A 57 -5.14 -12.62 11.53
N ASP A 58 -4.75 -13.44 10.57
CA ASP A 58 -4.12 -14.74 10.80
C ASP A 58 -2.80 -14.63 11.58
N ASN A 59 -2.11 -13.48 11.44
CA ASN A 59 -0.88 -13.20 12.17
C ASN A 59 -1.11 -12.47 13.49
N GLY A 60 -2.35 -12.33 13.98
CA GLY A 60 -2.69 -11.75 15.29
C GLY A 60 -2.75 -10.22 15.34
N PHE A 61 -3.02 -9.56 14.21
CA PHE A 61 -3.41 -8.14 14.19
C PHE A 61 -4.93 -8.03 14.08
N VAL A 62 -5.47 -6.82 14.32
CA VAL A 62 -6.86 -6.50 14.01
C VAL A 62 -6.87 -5.66 12.74
N CYS A 63 -7.24 -6.23 11.61
CA CYS A 63 -7.37 -5.52 10.34
C CYS A 63 -8.82 -5.57 9.84
N LYS A 64 -9.38 -4.40 9.55
CA LYS A 64 -10.75 -4.23 9.05
C LYS A 64 -10.76 -4.04 7.54
N SER A 65 -11.75 -4.66 6.91
CA SER A 65 -12.08 -4.45 5.51
C SER A 65 -12.80 -3.12 5.26
N SER A 66 -12.74 -2.64 4.01
CA SER A 66 -13.46 -1.45 3.56
C SER A 66 -14.98 -1.57 3.60
N ASN A 67 -15.51 -2.80 3.56
CA ASN A 67 -16.95 -3.10 3.60
C ASN A 67 -17.75 -2.27 2.58
N GLY A 68 -17.29 -2.26 1.32
CA GLY A 68 -17.96 -1.53 0.23
C GLY A 68 -17.68 -0.02 0.16
N ARG A 69 -17.01 0.58 1.15
CA ARG A 69 -16.69 2.03 1.15
C ARG A 69 -15.67 2.39 0.08
N ASP A 70 -15.85 3.54 -0.56
CA ASP A 70 -14.84 4.18 -1.41
C ASP A 70 -13.96 5.10 -0.56
N PHE A 71 -12.69 4.72 -0.41
CA PHE A 71 -11.72 5.46 0.41
C PHE A 71 -11.55 6.95 0.02
N LEU A 72 -11.69 7.27 -1.27
CA LEU A 72 -11.45 8.63 -1.76
C LEU A 72 -12.62 9.58 -1.48
N THR A 73 -13.82 9.05 -1.25
CA THR A 73 -15.05 9.86 -1.13
C THR A 73 -15.75 9.66 0.22
N ASP A 74 -15.73 8.44 0.75
CA ASP A 74 -16.39 8.11 2.01
C ASP A 74 -15.56 8.49 3.25
N ARG A 75 -16.25 8.49 4.39
CA ARG A 75 -15.61 8.58 5.71
C ARG A 75 -15.04 7.22 6.11
N VAL A 76 -13.80 7.23 6.59
CA VAL A 76 -13.19 6.05 7.23
C VAL A 76 -13.89 5.71 8.55
N PRO A 77 -13.92 4.44 8.97
CA PRO A 77 -14.50 4.07 10.26
C PRO A 77 -13.81 4.80 11.42
N LYS A 78 -14.57 5.22 12.44
CA LYS A 78 -14.04 6.05 13.53
C LYS A 78 -13.01 5.31 14.40
N ASP A 79 -13.12 3.99 14.47
CA ASP A 79 -12.38 3.12 15.36
C ASP A 79 -11.16 2.46 14.72
N ILE A 80 -10.68 3.00 13.59
CA ILE A 80 -9.38 2.60 13.01
C ILE A 80 -8.28 3.48 13.58
N ASP A 81 -7.10 2.93 13.78
CA ASP A 81 -5.89 3.66 14.15
C ASP A 81 -5.01 3.96 12.93
N ILE A 82 -4.85 2.98 12.04
CA ILE A 82 -3.84 3.00 10.96
C ILE A 82 -4.46 2.54 9.64
N ILE A 83 -4.17 3.25 8.56
CA ILE A 83 -4.54 2.85 7.20
C ILE A 83 -3.43 1.98 6.62
N ILE A 84 -3.76 0.81 6.06
CA ILE A 84 -2.78 -0.08 5.43
C ILE A 84 -3.37 -0.68 4.17
N THR A 85 -2.80 -0.42 3.00
CA THR A 85 -3.41 -0.92 1.76
C THR A 85 -2.42 -1.00 0.59
N ASN A 86 -2.80 -1.73 -0.46
CA ASN A 86 -2.15 -1.71 -1.76
C ASN A 86 -3.09 -0.97 -2.74
N PRO A 87 -2.97 0.36 -2.86
CA PRO A 87 -3.92 1.13 -3.63
C PRO A 87 -3.71 0.91 -5.13
N PRO A 88 -4.75 1.12 -5.97
CA PRO A 88 -4.58 1.12 -7.41
C PRO A 88 -3.52 2.16 -7.82
N TYR A 89 -2.46 1.71 -8.47
CA TYR A 89 -1.28 2.56 -8.75
C TYR A 89 -1.58 3.73 -9.69
N SER A 90 -2.68 3.68 -10.46
CA SER A 90 -3.19 4.80 -11.26
C SER A 90 -3.74 5.94 -10.40
N LYS A 91 -4.14 5.67 -9.14
CA LYS A 91 -4.72 6.64 -8.21
C LYS A 91 -3.81 6.97 -7.01
N LYS A 92 -2.56 6.49 -6.99
CA LYS A 92 -1.62 6.64 -5.85
C LYS A 92 -1.50 8.06 -5.31
N ASP A 93 -1.44 9.08 -6.16
CA ASP A 93 -1.30 10.47 -5.72
C ASP A 93 -2.53 10.92 -4.91
N LYS A 94 -3.74 10.50 -5.33
CA LYS A 94 -4.99 10.77 -4.59
C LYS A 94 -5.04 10.02 -3.27
N PHE A 95 -4.56 8.77 -3.22
CA PHE A 95 -4.49 8.00 -1.98
C PHE A 95 -3.53 8.61 -0.97
N ILE A 96 -2.35 9.07 -1.43
CA ILE A 96 -1.37 9.76 -0.59
C ILE A 96 -1.98 11.04 -0.02
N GLU A 97 -2.58 11.88 -0.87
CA GLU A 97 -3.23 13.13 -0.48
C GLU A 97 -4.35 12.87 0.54
N ARG A 98 -5.21 11.88 0.27
CA ARG A 98 -6.29 11.48 1.17
C ARG A 98 -5.80 10.98 2.52
N CYS A 99 -4.71 10.21 2.57
CA CYS A 99 -4.11 9.78 3.84
C CYS A 99 -3.62 10.98 4.66
N TYR A 100 -3.01 11.98 4.02
CA TYR A 100 -2.60 13.21 4.70
C TYR A 100 -3.79 14.03 5.21
N GLU A 101 -4.89 14.12 4.45
CA GLU A 101 -6.13 14.78 4.89
C GLU A 101 -6.76 14.10 6.10
N ILE A 102 -6.80 12.77 6.12
CA ILE A 102 -7.34 11.99 7.24
C ILE A 102 -6.47 12.15 8.49
N GLY A 103 -5.16 12.36 8.33
CA GLY A 103 -4.24 12.65 9.42
C GLY A 103 -3.86 11.46 10.31
N LYS A 104 -4.34 10.25 10.00
CA LYS A 104 -3.94 9.00 10.68
C LYS A 104 -2.61 8.47 10.13
N PRO A 105 -1.83 7.69 10.90
CA PRO A 105 -0.73 6.92 10.35
C PRO A 105 -1.18 6.03 9.20
N PHE A 106 -0.30 5.83 8.22
CA PHE A 106 -0.61 5.01 7.06
C PHE A 106 0.60 4.20 6.56
N ALA A 107 0.32 3.12 5.85
CA ALA A 107 1.26 2.34 5.04
C ALA A 107 0.63 2.03 3.67
N LEU A 108 1.20 2.57 2.60
CA LEU A 108 0.74 2.32 1.22
C LEU A 108 1.79 1.54 0.46
N LEU A 109 1.46 0.35 -0.05
CA LEU A 109 2.36 -0.41 -0.91
C LEU A 109 2.38 0.24 -2.30
N LEU A 110 3.51 0.80 -2.71
CA LEU A 110 3.62 1.52 -3.97
C LEU A 110 4.94 1.17 -4.69
N PRO A 111 5.02 1.36 -6.02
CA PRO A 111 6.28 1.28 -6.74
C PRO A 111 7.31 2.25 -6.14
N VAL A 112 8.58 1.83 -6.00
CA VAL A 112 9.68 2.66 -5.47
C VAL A 112 9.83 3.97 -6.25
N SER A 113 9.54 3.97 -7.55
CA SER A 113 9.52 5.17 -8.38
C SER A 113 8.51 6.23 -7.93
N SER A 114 7.61 5.90 -7.01
CA SER A 114 6.66 6.84 -6.40
C SER A 114 7.30 7.86 -5.46
N ILE A 115 8.58 7.68 -5.11
CA ILE A 115 9.40 8.69 -4.41
C ILE A 115 9.54 9.96 -5.26
N GLN A 116 9.59 9.82 -6.59
CA GLN A 116 9.81 10.93 -7.52
C GLN A 116 8.51 11.60 -7.95
N GLY A 117 8.54 12.89 -8.26
CA GLY A 117 7.42 13.64 -8.83
C GLY A 117 7.13 14.91 -8.05
N GLN A 118 6.94 16.03 -8.75
CA GLN A 118 6.90 17.36 -8.13
C GLN A 118 5.85 17.49 -7.02
N LYS A 119 4.58 17.10 -7.30
CA LYS A 119 3.50 17.14 -6.30
C LYS A 119 3.82 16.26 -5.08
N ARG A 120 4.27 15.03 -5.31
CA ARG A 120 4.61 14.08 -4.23
C ARG A 120 5.78 14.55 -3.38
N GLY A 121 6.87 14.98 -4.02
CA GLY A 121 8.05 15.51 -3.33
C GLY A 121 7.71 16.70 -2.43
N ALA A 122 6.84 17.61 -2.90
CA ALA A 122 6.35 18.72 -2.08
C ALA A 122 5.57 18.21 -0.85
N MET A 123 4.59 17.31 -1.05
CA MET A 123 3.83 16.72 0.06
C MET A 123 4.72 15.96 1.05
N PHE A 124 5.70 15.19 0.57
CA PHE A 124 6.61 14.41 1.40
C PHE A 124 7.54 15.31 2.23
N ASN A 125 8.04 16.39 1.66
CA ASN A 125 8.87 17.37 2.37
C ASN A 125 8.07 18.11 3.45
N GLU A 126 6.84 18.51 3.12
CA GLU A 126 5.97 19.27 4.04
C GLU A 126 5.43 18.40 5.17
N LYS A 127 4.93 17.20 4.86
CA LYS A 127 4.14 16.37 5.79
C LYS A 127 4.87 15.14 6.32
N GLY A 128 6.07 14.87 5.80
CA GLY A 128 6.92 13.73 6.15
C GLY A 128 6.50 12.43 5.48
N ILE A 129 7.49 11.58 5.17
CA ILE A 129 7.30 10.21 4.69
C ILE A 129 8.39 9.29 5.23
N GLU A 130 8.05 8.03 5.43
CA GLU A 130 8.91 6.92 5.82
C GLU A 130 8.85 5.84 4.73
N LEU A 131 9.93 5.10 4.51
CA LEU A 131 10.00 4.05 3.49
C LEU A 131 10.51 2.74 4.08
N LEU A 132 9.72 1.69 3.95
CA LEU A 132 10.17 0.31 4.13
C LEU A 132 10.32 -0.34 2.75
N VAL A 133 11.55 -0.36 2.25
CA VAL A 133 11.91 -0.86 0.93
C VAL A 133 12.13 -2.37 0.99
N LEU A 134 11.49 -3.10 0.09
CA LEU A 134 11.66 -4.54 -0.03
C LEU A 134 12.88 -4.84 -0.91
N ASN A 135 13.85 -5.59 -0.40
CA ASN A 135 15.09 -5.94 -1.12
C ASN A 135 14.83 -6.85 -2.31
N LYS A 136 13.74 -7.63 -2.26
CA LYS A 136 13.28 -8.49 -3.34
C LYS A 136 12.11 -7.86 -4.05
N ARG A 137 12.11 -7.99 -5.37
CA ARG A 137 10.95 -7.60 -6.18
C ARG A 137 9.85 -8.63 -5.96
N ILE A 138 8.67 -8.13 -5.60
CA ILE A 138 7.48 -8.94 -5.36
C ILE A 138 6.83 -9.32 -6.68
N ASP A 139 6.55 -10.61 -6.85
CA ASP A 139 5.80 -11.09 -7.99
C ASP A 139 4.29 -11.08 -7.71
N PHE A 140 3.63 -10.04 -8.23
CA PHE A 140 2.18 -9.90 -8.13
C PHE A 140 1.42 -10.81 -9.12
N THR A 141 2.11 -11.38 -10.12
CA THR A 141 1.50 -12.14 -11.22
C THR A 141 1.56 -13.67 -11.04
N GLY A 142 2.45 -14.14 -10.14
CA GLY A 142 2.76 -15.56 -9.98
C GLY A 142 3.55 -16.18 -11.14
N LYS A 143 4.05 -15.38 -12.08
CA LYS A 143 4.78 -15.83 -13.30
C LYS A 143 6.32 -15.77 -13.16
N GLY A 144 6.84 -15.37 -12.01
CA GLY A 144 8.26 -15.39 -11.66
C GLY A 144 9.11 -14.28 -12.30
N SER A 145 8.52 -13.17 -12.76
CA SER A 145 9.25 -12.10 -13.47
C SER A 145 8.85 -10.68 -13.06
N PRO A 146 9.13 -10.25 -11.81
CA PRO A 146 8.70 -8.95 -11.33
C PRO A 146 9.51 -7.79 -11.95
N HIS A 147 8.79 -6.90 -12.64
CA HIS A 147 9.37 -5.84 -13.47
C HIS A 147 9.76 -4.56 -12.71
N PHE A 148 9.26 -4.36 -11.48
CA PHE A 148 9.56 -3.18 -10.67
C PHE A 148 9.67 -3.52 -9.19
N GLY A 149 10.42 -2.69 -8.44
CA GLY A 149 10.47 -2.76 -6.98
C GLY A 149 9.32 -1.99 -6.35
N VAL A 150 8.88 -2.46 -5.19
CA VAL A 150 7.86 -1.80 -4.35
C VAL A 150 8.44 -1.49 -2.98
N ALA A 151 7.83 -0.52 -2.30
CA ALA A 151 8.10 -0.17 -0.91
C ALA A 151 6.78 0.15 -0.22
N TRP A 152 6.72 -0.02 1.08
CA TRP A 152 5.68 0.57 1.90
C TRP A 152 6.04 2.03 2.18
N PHE A 153 5.19 2.92 1.69
CA PHE A 153 5.23 4.36 1.97
C PHE A 153 4.45 4.61 3.23
N CYS A 154 5.15 4.90 4.30
CA CYS A 154 4.63 4.98 5.65
C CYS A 154 4.63 6.42 6.18
N ARG A 155 3.84 6.67 7.23
CA ARG A 155 3.96 7.86 8.08
C ARG A 155 3.50 7.51 9.49
N GLY A 156 4.35 7.78 10.49
CA GLY A 156 4.04 7.53 11.89
C GLY A 156 4.02 6.04 12.25
N ILE A 157 4.76 5.20 11.52
CA ILE A 157 4.84 3.75 11.75
C ILE A 157 6.29 3.33 12.02
N LEU A 158 7.23 3.75 11.17
CA LEU A 158 8.61 3.29 11.23
C LEU A 158 9.45 4.13 12.19
N ASP A 159 10.42 3.49 12.84
CA ASP A 159 11.38 4.16 13.72
C ASP A 159 12.43 4.98 12.93
N ASN A 160 12.61 4.68 11.64
CA ASN A 160 13.55 5.37 10.76
C ASN A 160 12.88 5.78 9.44
N LYS A 161 13.34 6.89 8.85
CA LYS A 161 12.81 7.41 7.58
C LYS A 161 13.00 6.45 6.40
N LEU A 162 14.02 5.59 6.45
CA LEU A 162 14.33 4.63 5.40
C LEU A 162 14.83 3.33 6.03
N MET A 163 14.19 2.22 5.70
CA MET A 163 14.53 0.88 6.15
C MET A 163 14.49 -0.07 4.96
N PHE A 164 15.40 -1.05 4.94
CA PHE A 164 15.43 -2.13 3.96
C PHE A 164 15.12 -3.44 4.65
N LYS A 165 14.29 -4.30 4.03
CA LYS A 165 13.91 -5.61 4.56
C LYS A 165 13.86 -6.67 3.47
N ASP A 166 14.17 -7.89 3.86
CA ASP A 166 14.06 -9.11 3.06
C ASP A 166 12.70 -9.80 3.19
#